data_AF-A0A1I6TL57-F1
#
_entry.id   AF-A0A1I6TL57-F1
#
_cell.length_a   1.000
_cell.length_b   1.000
_cell.length_c   1.000
_cell.angle_alpha   90.00
_cell.angle_beta   90.00
_cell.angle_gamma   90.00
#
_symmetry.space_group_name_H-M   'P 1'
#
loop_
_entity.id
_entity.type
_entity.pdbx_description
1 polymer ?
#
loop_
_entity_poly.entity_id
_entity_poly.type
_entity_poly.pdbx_seq_one_letter_code
_entity_poly.pdbx_strand_id
1 'polypeptide(L)'
;MFSCKNPEKCRNEMVRRSNIQERFYSQNIEIIKAAQSNKGTRLSMIENSHSAERENFRMYSRTQLIQAFLKGKMISSSYNKVFGEYRFVLKYSFKTSVDYERPIHLIVATHKSNLLDWTIITVMDPASRKFKWDDTYENQICFCDRNSTLNYVYN
;
A
#
# COMPACT_ATOMS: atom_id res chain seq x y z
N MET A 1 22.34 16.00 3.90
CA MET A 1 21.27 16.14 4.89
C MET A 1 20.07 16.82 4.23
N PHE A 2 18.92 16.16 4.10
CA PHE A 2 17.71 16.82 3.58
C PHE A 2 17.09 17.65 4.71
N SER A 3 17.29 18.97 4.66
CA SER A 3 16.58 19.92 5.52
C SER A 3 15.09 19.89 5.17
N CYS A 4 14.25 19.51 6.12
CA CYS A 4 12.81 19.54 5.94
C CYS A 4 12.30 20.97 6.07
N LYS A 5 11.67 21.49 5.01
CA LYS A 5 11.14 22.86 4.99
C LYS A 5 10.01 23.11 5.99
N ASN A 6 9.27 22.07 6.41
CA ASN A 6 8.18 22.21 7.38
C ASN A 6 7.84 20.86 8.08
N PRO A 7 8.47 20.55 9.22
CA PRO A 7 8.28 19.28 9.92
C PRO A 7 6.89 19.13 10.55
N GLU A 8 6.29 20.23 11.00
CA GLU A 8 4.95 20.22 11.62
C GLU A 8 3.87 19.83 10.60
N LYS A 9 3.91 20.41 9.40
CA LYS A 9 3.00 20.04 8.31
C LYS A 9 3.12 18.55 7.95
N CYS A 10 4.33 18.01 8.00
CA CYS A 10 4.59 16.61 7.73
C CYS A 10 3.99 15.68 8.81
N ARG A 11 4.15 16.03 10.09
CA ARG A 11 3.50 15.30 11.20
C ARG A 11 1.98 15.38 11.14
N ASN A 12 1.42 16.57 10.89
CA ASN A 12 -0.02 16.76 10.79
C ASN A 12 -0.64 15.94 9.65
N GLU A 13 0.04 15.84 8.50
CA GLU A 13 -0.42 15.03 7.38
C GLU A 13 -0.36 13.52 7.69
N MET A 14 0.66 13.07 8.43
CA MET A 14 0.76 11.68 8.90
C MET A 14 -0.40 11.33 9.85
N VAL A 15 -0.64 12.15 10.88
CA VAL A 15 -1.76 11.98 11.82
C VAL A 15 -3.10 12.00 11.09
N ARG A 16 -3.30 12.95 10.18
CA ARG A 16 -4.53 13.05 9.38
C ARG A 16 -4.79 11.76 8.59
N ARG A 17 -3.74 11.17 8.00
CA ARG A 17 -3.85 9.89 7.28
C ARG A 17 -4.18 8.73 8.21
N SER A 18 -3.54 8.66 9.38
CA SER A 18 -3.85 7.64 10.40
C SER A 18 -5.31 7.70 10.82
N ASN A 19 -5.80 8.89 11.19
CA ASN A 19 -7.18 9.08 11.65
C ASN A 19 -8.22 8.73 10.58
N ILE A 20 -7.98 9.14 9.32
CA ILE A 20 -8.86 8.76 8.20
C ILE A 20 -8.86 7.25 8.01
N GLN A 21 -7.69 6.64 8.09
CA GLN A 21 -7.56 5.21 7.90
C GLN A 21 -8.28 4.43 9.00
N GLU A 22 -8.04 4.75 10.27
CA GLU A 22 -8.72 4.14 11.43
C GLU A 22 -10.24 4.21 11.29
N ARG A 23 -10.77 5.38 10.90
CA ARG A 23 -12.21 5.60 10.75
C ARG A 23 -12.87 4.65 9.74
N PHE A 24 -12.19 4.32 8.66
CA PHE A 24 -12.74 3.49 7.58
C PHE A 24 -12.13 2.09 7.50
N TYR A 25 -11.24 1.74 8.43
CA TYR A 25 -10.43 0.52 8.35
C TYR A 25 -11.30 -0.74 8.30
N SER A 26 -12.26 -0.86 9.24
CA SER A 26 -13.13 -2.04 9.34
C SER A 26 -14.01 -2.24 8.11
N GLN A 27 -14.53 -1.17 7.51
CA GLN A 27 -15.30 -1.28 6.28
C GLN A 27 -14.41 -1.68 5.10
N ASN A 28 -13.25 -1.04 4.98
CA ASN A 28 -12.35 -1.24 3.84
C ASN A 28 -11.67 -2.62 3.88
N ILE A 29 -11.41 -3.17 5.07
CA ILE A 29 -10.87 -4.53 5.20
C ILE A 29 -11.90 -5.58 4.79
N GLU A 30 -13.20 -5.36 5.04
CA GLU A 30 -14.26 -6.26 4.59
C GLU A 30 -14.37 -6.29 3.06
N ILE A 31 -14.26 -5.13 2.40
CA ILE A 31 -14.26 -5.04 0.94
C ILE A 31 -13.10 -5.88 0.35
N ILE A 32 -11.89 -5.73 0.89
CA ILE A 32 -10.73 -6.49 0.43
C ILE A 32 -10.90 -7.99 0.72
N LYS A 33 -11.33 -8.38 1.91
CA LYS A 33 -11.54 -9.80 2.27
C LYS A 33 -12.60 -10.46 1.39
N ALA A 34 -13.68 -9.75 1.09
CA ALA A 34 -14.70 -10.23 0.16
C ALA A 34 -14.11 -10.45 -1.25
N ALA A 35 -13.28 -9.52 -1.74
CA ALA A 35 -12.62 -9.67 -3.02
C ALA A 35 -11.61 -10.84 -3.05
N GLN A 36 -10.84 -11.02 -1.98
CA GLN A 36 -9.84 -12.09 -1.84
C GLN A 36 -10.45 -13.50 -1.73
N SER A 37 -11.68 -13.61 -1.19
CA SER A 37 -12.38 -14.89 -1.03
C SER A 37 -13.30 -15.24 -2.21
N ASN A 38 -13.65 -14.26 -3.04
CA ASN A 38 -14.57 -14.46 -4.15
C ASN A 38 -13.85 -14.95 -5.42
N LYS A 39 -14.22 -16.13 -5.91
CA LYS A 39 -13.68 -16.73 -7.16
C LYS A 39 -14.07 -15.95 -8.42
N GLY A 40 -15.09 -15.10 -8.37
CA GLY A 40 -15.53 -14.23 -9.45
C GLY A 40 -14.80 -12.88 -9.53
N THR A 41 -13.91 -12.57 -8.58
CA THR A 41 -13.11 -11.35 -8.61
C THR A 41 -12.17 -11.36 -9.82
N ARG A 42 -12.29 -10.33 -10.66
CA ARG A 42 -11.44 -10.13 -11.83
C ARG A 42 -10.34 -9.13 -11.49
N LEU A 43 -9.09 -9.52 -11.74
CA LEU A 43 -7.93 -8.66 -11.52
C LEU A 43 -7.26 -8.33 -12.85
N SER A 44 -7.31 -7.05 -13.22
CA SER A 44 -6.62 -6.47 -14.35
C SER A 44 -5.35 -5.74 -13.90
N MET A 45 -4.43 -5.49 -14.83
CA MET A 45 -3.21 -4.72 -14.57
C MET A 45 -3.20 -3.51 -15.51
N ILE A 46 -2.98 -2.32 -14.98
CA ILE A 46 -2.74 -1.16 -15.84
C ILE A 46 -1.31 -1.23 -16.35
N GLU A 47 -1.16 -1.41 -17.65
CA GLU A 47 0.13 -1.30 -18.33
C GLU A 47 0.46 0.17 -18.59
N ASN A 48 0.67 0.95 -17.53
CA ASN A 48 1.05 2.36 -17.70
C ASN A 48 2.43 2.48 -18.36
N SER A 49 2.61 3.58 -19.11
CA SER A 49 3.78 3.87 -19.95
C SER A 49 4.98 4.47 -19.19
N HIS A 50 4.85 4.74 -17.88
CA HIS A 50 5.94 5.31 -17.07
C HIS A 50 7.02 4.26 -16.77
N SER A 51 8.25 4.51 -17.25
CA SER A 51 9.38 3.58 -17.22
C SER A 51 9.75 3.07 -15.82
N ALA A 52 9.73 3.93 -14.79
CA ALA A 52 10.07 3.55 -13.43
C ALA A 52 9.01 2.66 -12.75
N GLU A 53 7.73 2.83 -13.10
CA GLU A 53 6.68 1.91 -12.63
C GLU A 53 6.83 0.55 -13.33
N ARG A 54 7.15 0.56 -14.64
CA ARG A 54 7.44 -0.67 -15.39
C ARG A 54 8.60 -1.49 -14.83
N GLU A 55 9.67 -0.86 -14.32
CA GLU A 55 10.79 -1.60 -13.74
C GLU A 55 10.37 -2.44 -12.54
N ASN A 56 9.62 -1.86 -11.59
CA ASN A 56 9.12 -2.62 -10.44
C ASN A 56 8.10 -3.67 -10.87
N PHE A 57 7.21 -3.37 -11.81
CA PHE A 57 6.29 -4.36 -12.36
C PHE A 57 7.03 -5.54 -13.00
N ARG A 58 8.13 -5.29 -13.74
CA ARG A 58 8.94 -6.34 -14.40
C ARG A 58 9.66 -7.26 -13.41
N MET A 59 9.89 -6.81 -12.18
CA MET A 59 10.52 -7.64 -11.15
C MET A 59 9.58 -8.71 -10.58
N TYR A 60 8.27 -8.62 -10.83
CA TYR A 60 7.28 -9.56 -10.31
C TYR A 60 6.50 -10.22 -11.43
N SER A 61 6.41 -11.55 -11.38
CA SER A 61 5.52 -12.30 -12.26
C SER A 61 4.05 -11.98 -11.97
N ARG A 62 3.18 -12.17 -12.97
CA ARG A 62 1.73 -12.05 -12.79
C ARG A 62 1.22 -12.92 -11.62
N THR A 63 1.74 -14.13 -11.47
CA THR A 63 1.38 -15.04 -10.37
C THR A 63 1.74 -14.46 -9.01
N GLN A 64 2.91 -13.83 -8.88
CA GLN A 64 3.31 -13.14 -7.64
C GLN A 64 2.36 -11.98 -7.33
N LEU A 65 2.01 -11.16 -8.32
CA LEU A 65 1.07 -10.05 -8.12
C LEU A 65 -0.33 -10.53 -7.70
N ILE A 66 -0.81 -11.62 -8.30
CA ILE A 66 -2.06 -12.27 -7.88
C ILE A 66 -1.95 -12.78 -6.44
N GLN A 67 -0.84 -13.43 -6.07
CA GLN A 67 -0.63 -13.88 -4.69
C GLN A 67 -0.61 -12.71 -3.70
N ALA A 68 0.06 -11.61 -4.03
CA ALA A 68 0.07 -10.40 -3.21
C ALA A 68 -1.32 -9.79 -3.08
N PHE A 69 -2.14 -9.83 -4.13
CA PHE A 69 -3.54 -9.41 -4.04
C PHE A 69 -4.36 -10.32 -3.13
N LEU A 70 -4.26 -11.64 -3.31
CA LEU A 70 -5.06 -12.63 -2.58
C LEU A 70 -4.68 -12.77 -1.09
N LYS A 71 -3.39 -12.58 -0.77
CA LYS A 71 -2.84 -12.82 0.57
C LYS A 71 -2.32 -11.57 1.27
N GLY A 72 -2.30 -10.43 0.57
CA GLY A 72 -1.77 -9.19 1.11
C GLY A 72 -2.63 -8.63 2.24
N LYS A 73 -1.96 -8.04 3.23
CA LYS A 73 -2.59 -7.30 4.33
C LYS A 73 -2.86 -5.87 3.87
N MET A 74 -4.09 -5.38 4.03
CA MET A 74 -4.38 -3.97 3.79
C MET A 74 -3.67 -3.11 4.85
N ILE A 75 -2.76 -2.26 4.40
CA ILE A 75 -2.02 -1.31 5.24
C ILE A 75 -2.42 0.14 4.97
N SER A 76 -3.13 0.42 3.88
CA SER A 76 -3.73 1.73 3.67
C SER A 76 -4.90 1.67 2.72
N SER A 77 -5.81 2.64 2.83
CA SER A 77 -6.96 2.77 1.95
C SER A 77 -7.34 4.23 1.76
N SER A 78 -7.93 4.55 0.62
CA SER A 78 -8.49 5.87 0.33
C SER A 78 -9.67 5.73 -0.62
N TYR A 79 -10.56 6.72 -0.58
CA TYR A 79 -11.71 6.75 -1.48
C TYR A 79 -11.69 8.07 -2.26
N ASN A 80 -11.64 7.96 -3.59
CA ASN A 80 -11.78 9.09 -4.48
C ASN A 80 -13.27 9.33 -4.74
N LYS A 81 -13.82 10.38 -4.13
CA LYS A 81 -15.24 10.74 -4.27
C LYS A 81 -15.63 11.13 -5.69
N VAL A 82 -14.71 11.73 -6.45
CA VAL A 82 -14.96 12.22 -7.82
C VAL A 82 -15.14 11.04 -8.77
N PHE A 83 -14.26 10.05 -8.69
CA PHE A 83 -14.31 8.87 -9.55
C PHE A 83 -15.05 7.68 -8.92
N GLY A 84 -15.58 7.81 -7.71
CA GLY A 84 -16.23 6.70 -7.00
C GLY A 84 -15.32 5.50 -6.78
N GLU A 85 -14.01 5.71 -6.63
CA GLU A 85 -12.99 4.65 -6.64
C GLU A 85 -12.41 4.43 -5.26
N TYR A 86 -12.37 3.18 -4.81
CA TYR A 86 -11.56 2.77 -3.67
C TYR A 86 -10.15 2.43 -4.13
N ARG A 87 -9.15 2.89 -3.40
CA ARG A 87 -7.74 2.50 -3.57
C ARG A 87 -7.20 1.91 -2.30
N PHE A 88 -6.47 0.83 -2.43
CA PHE A 88 -5.90 0.08 -1.33
C PHE A 88 -4.41 -0.13 -1.55
N VAL A 89 -3.66 -0.09 -0.47
CA VAL A 89 -2.25 -0.50 -0.43
C VAL A 89 -2.21 -1.80 0.34
N LEU A 90 -1.84 -2.88 -0.36
CA LEU A 90 -1.65 -4.19 0.22
C LEU A 90 -0.17 -4.44 0.43
N LYS A 91 0.21 -4.77 1.65
CA LYS A 91 1.54 -5.27 1.99
C LYS A 91 1.56 -6.78 1.86
N TYR A 92 2.58 -7.28 1.19
CA TYR A 92 2.90 -8.71 1.16
C TYR A 92 4.43 -8.88 1.16
N SER A 93 4.89 -10.09 1.44
CA SER A 93 6.32 -10.44 1.39
C SER A 93 6.47 -11.74 0.62
N PHE A 94 7.38 -11.76 -0.35
CA PHE A 94 7.75 -12.99 -1.05
C PHE A 94 8.99 -13.58 -0.40
N LYS A 95 8.91 -14.84 0.00
CA LYS A 95 10.09 -15.60 0.41
C LYS A 95 10.97 -15.84 -0.82
N THR A 96 12.22 -15.38 -0.77
CA THR A 96 13.18 -15.52 -1.88
C THR A 96 14.35 -16.44 -1.52
N SER A 97 14.68 -16.54 -0.23
CA SER A 97 15.57 -17.54 0.34
C SER A 97 15.08 -17.96 1.72
N VAL A 98 15.83 -18.83 2.42
CA VAL A 98 15.48 -19.26 3.78
C VAL A 98 15.38 -18.07 4.74
N ASP A 99 16.30 -17.11 4.62
CA ASP A 99 16.48 -15.99 5.56
C ASP A 99 16.07 -14.63 4.97
N TYR A 100 15.65 -14.59 3.70
CA TYR A 100 15.34 -13.33 3.03
C TYR A 100 13.93 -13.31 2.42
N GLU A 101 13.18 -12.32 2.87
CA GLU A 101 11.88 -11.96 2.31
C GLU A 101 11.95 -10.60 1.62
N ARG A 102 11.33 -10.52 0.43
CA ARG A 102 11.21 -9.28 -0.32
C ARG A 102 9.84 -8.65 -0.08
N PRO A 103 9.76 -7.49 0.58
CA PRO A 103 8.48 -6.80 0.80
C PRO A 103 7.99 -6.17 -0.51
N ILE A 104 6.67 -6.15 -0.67
CA ILE A 104 5.97 -5.51 -1.79
C ILE A 104 4.78 -4.71 -1.26
N HIS A 105 4.61 -3.49 -1.77
CA HIS A 105 3.37 -2.74 -1.67
C HIS A 105 2.65 -2.79 -3.02
N LEU A 106 1.55 -3.53 -3.06
CA LEU A 106 0.67 -3.63 -4.21
C LEU A 106 -0.45 -2.60 -4.07
N ILE A 107 -0.53 -1.66 -5.01
CA ILE A 107 -1.61 -0.68 -5.04
C ILE A 107 -2.69 -1.17 -5.99
N VAL A 108 -3.88 -1.39 -5.45
CA VAL A 108 -5.05 -1.84 -6.21
C VAL A 108 -6.21 -0.87 -6.08
N ALA A 109 -7.07 -0.84 -7.08
CA ALA A 109 -8.28 -0.04 -7.07
C ALA A 109 -9.50 -0.83 -7.56
N THR A 110 -10.67 -0.41 -7.11
CA THR A 110 -11.97 -0.89 -7.61
C THR A 110 -13.00 0.23 -7.54
N HIS A 111 -14.00 0.19 -8.43
CA HIS A 111 -15.07 1.18 -8.44
C HIS A 111 -16.18 0.78 -7.46
N LYS A 112 -16.75 1.74 -6.73
CA LYS A 112 -17.78 1.49 -5.70
C LYS A 112 -19.01 0.75 -6.23
N SER A 113 -19.35 0.95 -7.51
CA SER A 113 -20.50 0.30 -8.14
C SER A 113 -20.19 -1.09 -8.70
N ASN A 114 -18.93 -1.52 -8.68
CA ASN A 114 -18.50 -2.79 -9.22
C ASN A 114 -17.28 -3.31 -8.45
N LEU A 115 -17.55 -3.92 -7.30
CA LEU A 115 -16.53 -4.50 -6.43
C LEU A 115 -15.97 -5.84 -6.93
N LEU A 116 -16.39 -6.31 -8.11
CA LEU A 116 -15.85 -7.53 -8.73
C LEU A 116 -14.67 -7.22 -9.65
N ASP A 117 -14.57 -5.99 -10.15
CA ASP A 117 -13.49 -5.56 -11.04
C ASP A 117 -12.43 -4.78 -10.28
N TRP A 118 -11.25 -5.38 -10.23
CA TRP A 118 -10.08 -4.85 -9.56
C TRP A 118 -8.97 -4.60 -10.54
N THR A 119 -8.17 -3.60 -10.21
CA THR A 119 -7.10 -3.15 -11.08
C THR A 119 -5.85 -2.92 -10.26
N ILE A 120 -4.76 -3.61 -10.62
CA ILE A 120 -3.43 -3.29 -10.11
C ILE A 120 -2.98 -2.00 -10.78
N ILE A 121 -2.86 -0.95 -9.97
CA ILE A 121 -2.45 0.39 -10.42
C ILE A 121 -0.93 0.46 -10.51
N THR A 122 -0.25 0.06 -9.44
CA THR A 122 1.21 0.13 -9.37
C THR A 122 1.78 -0.83 -8.34
N VAL A 123 3.06 -1.14 -8.49
CA VAL A 123 3.84 -1.99 -7.59
C VAL A 123 5.01 -1.19 -7.07
N MET A 124 5.20 -1.21 -5.76
CA MET A 124 6.31 -0.51 -5.12
C MET A 124 7.11 -1.47 -4.24
N ASP A 125 8.43 -1.34 -4.28
CA ASP A 125 9.33 -1.89 -3.27
C ASP A 125 9.45 -0.87 -2.12
N PRO A 126 8.90 -1.13 -0.92
CA PRO A 126 8.96 -0.18 0.18
C PRO A 126 10.40 0.03 0.69
N ALA A 127 11.31 -0.93 0.48
CA ALA A 127 12.72 -0.80 0.84
C ALA A 127 13.47 0.22 -0.05
N SER A 128 12.96 0.52 -1.25
CA SER A 128 13.47 1.63 -2.08
C SER A 128 13.13 3.02 -1.49
N ARG A 129 12.17 3.08 -0.56
CA ARG A 129 11.66 4.31 0.06
C ARG A 129 11.57 4.20 1.59
N LYS A 130 12.59 3.61 2.23
CA LYS A 130 12.66 3.47 3.71
C LYS A 130 12.40 4.78 4.46
N PHE A 131 12.77 5.92 3.90
CA PHE A 131 12.52 7.24 4.51
C PHE A 131 11.03 7.64 4.60
N LYS A 132 10.13 6.90 3.96
CA LYS A 132 8.69 7.19 3.92
C LYS A 132 7.88 6.24 4.80
N TRP A 133 8.46 5.12 5.20
CA TRP A 133 7.77 4.05 5.92
C TRP A 133 8.51 3.73 7.22
N ASP A 134 7.79 3.19 8.20
CA ASP A 134 8.42 2.58 9.37
C ASP A 134 9.16 1.29 8.98
N ASP A 135 9.89 0.70 9.93
CA ASP A 135 10.67 -0.53 9.69
C ASP A 135 9.78 -1.73 9.36
N THR A 136 8.51 -1.68 9.75
CA THR A 136 7.51 -2.71 9.40
C THR A 136 6.95 -2.53 7.99
N TYR A 137 7.20 -1.38 7.35
CA TYR A 137 6.59 -0.94 6.12
C TYR A 137 5.05 -0.82 6.15
N GLU A 138 4.42 -0.80 7.33
CA GLU A 138 2.96 -0.70 7.43
C GLU A 138 2.49 0.74 7.54
N ASN A 139 3.30 1.59 8.18
CA ASN A 139 2.92 2.95 8.51
C ASN A 139 3.80 3.94 7.76
N GLN A 140 3.18 5.01 7.27
CA GLN A 140 3.95 6.12 6.73
C GLN A 140 4.52 6.95 7.87
N ILE A 141 5.82 7.22 7.83
CA ILE A 141 6.47 8.13 8.77
C ILE A 141 6.60 9.53 8.18
N CYS A 142 6.78 10.50 9.07
CA CYS A 142 7.17 11.82 8.61
C CYS A 142 8.61 11.76 8.07
N PHE A 143 8.79 12.02 6.76
CA PHE A 143 10.09 11.98 6.08
C PHE A 143 11.13 12.98 6.65
N CYS A 144 10.67 13.93 7.47
CA CYS A 144 11.49 14.92 8.17
C CYS A 144 12.11 14.39 9.46
N ASP A 145 11.59 13.29 10.02
CA ASP A 145 11.97 12.77 11.34
C ASP A 145 13.00 11.62 11.21
N ARG A 146 14.11 11.85 10.49
CA ARG A 146 15.20 10.85 10.40
C ARG A 146 15.97 10.62 11.72
N ASN A 147 15.63 11.36 12.78
CA ASN A 147 16.14 11.15 14.13
C ASN A 147 15.17 10.38 15.04
N SER A 148 13.99 9.96 14.57
CA SER A 148 13.04 9.24 15.42
C SER A 148 13.31 7.73 15.42
N THR A 149 14.41 7.32 16.06
CA THR A 149 14.48 6.05 16.82
C THR A 149 13.61 6.15 18.08
N LEU A 150 12.40 6.69 17.96
CA LEU A 150 11.49 6.87 19.09
C LEU A 150 10.40 5.81 19.03
N ASN A 151 10.68 4.74 19.78
CA ASN A 151 9.74 3.97 20.57
C ASN A 151 8.31 4.52 20.54
N TYR A 152 7.45 3.92 19.71
CA TYR A 152 6.01 3.94 19.98
C TYR A 152 5.69 2.66 20.74
N VAL A 153 5.75 2.76 22.07
CA VAL A 153 5.07 1.85 22.99
C VAL A 153 3.57 2.05 22.74
N TYR A 154 2.91 1.02 22.22
CA TYR A 154 1.45 0.92 22.28
C TYR A 154 1.09 0.68 23.76
N ASN A 155 0.39 1.63 24.37
CA ASN A 155 -0.45 1.38 25.55
C ASN A 155 -1.84 0.95 25.08
#